data_AF-A0A5W3PYW3-F1
#
_entry.id   AF-A0A5W3PYW3-F1
#
_cell.length_a   1.000
_cell.length_b   1.000
_cell.length_c   1.000
_cell.angle_alpha   90.00
_cell.angle_beta   90.00
_cell.angle_gamma   90.00
#
_symmetry.space_group_name_H-M   'P 1'
#
loop_
_entity.id
_entity.type
_entity.pdbx_description
1 polymer ?
#
loop_
_entity_poly.entity_id
_entity_poly.type
_entity_poly.pdbx_seq_one_letter_code
_entity_poly.pdbx_strand_id
1 'polypeptide(L)'
;MKDKQALREVAEKATKGEWWSDVVETDGEYGEGEDRVSGYHSYAVYVGHESLLDMINSTAACIHTEWDHDYHMAWDETAKRNAEFIAAANPATVLALLDENIQLQREKDAIEAVALALRDDMRQVREQLAAAERRKADNQEPAGYHVIKECGKVGCSVATLEEAEKTRDFWNKKWTIRPYFYTAQPASERERIRREHAEWSDATFGDVGPVGPLKHLSKEALEAAADPSDPLEWADMQFLLWDAQRRMGISDEFITRAMIEKLEINKSRQWPEPKDGEPRLHIKEQPAPVVPPAIEPDYEVIKGILPTTNPDEYACCIAADMWNACRADMFQGGQPVSNRDELSSPVIPDGYALVPIVPTEDMVINGFESEPDPHFSDEKVWAEYEALSGCRRAARRAELCWAAMIKAAPKQEGNNG
;
A
#
# COMPACT_ATOMS: atom_id res chain seq x y z
N MET A 1 -7.84 21.74 8.56
CA MET A 1 -8.89 22.78 8.53
C MET A 1 -9.65 22.66 7.21
N LYS A 2 -10.73 21.88 7.18
CA LYS A 2 -11.83 22.01 6.22
C LYS A 2 -13.08 21.62 7.00
N ASP A 3 -14.01 22.55 7.04
CA ASP A 3 -15.12 22.58 7.96
C ASP A 3 -16.11 21.44 7.63
N LYS A 4 -16.04 20.35 8.41
CA LYS A 4 -16.93 19.19 8.28
C LYS A 4 -18.38 19.56 8.61
N GLN A 5 -18.58 20.61 9.40
CA GLN A 5 -19.89 21.22 9.64
C GLN A 5 -20.41 21.88 8.35
N ALA A 6 -19.54 22.55 7.58
CA ALA A 6 -19.91 23.14 6.29
C ALA A 6 -20.23 22.09 5.22
N LEU A 7 -19.53 20.94 5.20
CA LEU A 7 -19.88 19.82 4.31
C LEU A 7 -21.20 19.14 4.72
N ARG A 8 -21.44 19.00 6.02
CA ARG A 8 -22.71 18.53 6.58
C ARG A 8 -23.85 19.51 6.27
N GLU A 9 -23.63 20.81 6.40
CA GLU A 9 -24.62 21.84 6.05
C GLU A 9 -24.85 21.91 4.53
N VAL A 10 -23.83 21.71 3.69
CA VAL A 10 -23.99 21.62 2.23
C VAL A 10 -24.78 20.36 1.85
N ALA A 11 -24.51 19.21 2.48
CA ALA A 11 -25.25 17.97 2.27
C ALA A 11 -26.71 18.07 2.79
N GLU A 12 -26.91 18.61 4.00
CA GLU A 12 -28.23 18.86 4.61
C GLU A 12 -29.04 19.92 3.85
N LYS A 13 -28.40 20.75 3.04
CA LYS A 13 -29.04 21.79 2.21
C LYS A 13 -29.27 21.32 0.77
N ALA A 14 -28.50 20.34 0.28
CA ALA A 14 -28.66 19.76 -1.07
C ALA A 14 -29.84 18.77 -1.16
N THR A 15 -30.27 18.14 -0.06
CA THR A 15 -31.33 17.12 -0.09
C THR A 15 -32.23 17.18 1.15
N LYS A 16 -33.10 18.19 1.27
CA LYS A 16 -34.15 18.18 2.31
C LYS A 16 -35.42 17.53 1.80
N GLY A 17 -35.73 16.32 2.27
CA GLY A 17 -37.02 15.65 2.08
C GLY A 17 -36.92 14.12 2.12
N GLU A 18 -38.05 13.45 2.36
CA GLU A 18 -38.20 12.02 2.08
C GLU A 18 -38.14 11.87 0.56
N TRP A 19 -37.16 11.11 0.05
CA TRP A 19 -37.03 10.82 -1.36
C TRP A 19 -37.92 9.64 -1.69
N TRP A 20 -38.54 9.71 -2.86
CA TRP A 20 -39.41 8.66 -3.35
C TRP A 20 -39.27 8.57 -4.87
N SER A 21 -39.50 7.38 -5.41
CA SER A 21 -39.49 7.11 -6.83
C SER A 21 -40.93 7.07 -7.35
N ASP A 22 -41.19 7.68 -8.50
CA ASP A 22 -42.45 7.53 -9.23
C ASP A 22 -42.21 6.93 -10.61
N VAL A 23 -43.30 6.41 -11.18
CA VAL A 23 -43.39 5.99 -12.57
C VAL A 23 -43.97 7.16 -13.37
N VAL A 24 -43.22 7.68 -14.35
CA VAL A 24 -43.60 8.88 -15.12
C VAL A 24 -43.90 8.50 -16.56
N GLU A 25 -45.04 8.95 -17.07
CA GLU A 25 -45.40 8.83 -18.48
C GLU A 25 -44.46 9.69 -19.35
N THR A 26 -43.92 9.09 -20.39
CA THR A 26 -42.95 9.72 -21.29
C THR A 26 -43.33 9.51 -22.75
N ASP A 27 -43.12 10.57 -23.54
CA ASP A 27 -43.45 10.59 -24.97
C ASP A 27 -42.45 9.74 -25.78
N GLY A 28 -42.98 8.85 -26.63
CA GLY A 28 -42.19 7.98 -27.51
C GLY A 28 -43.06 6.92 -28.20
N GLU A 29 -42.52 6.18 -29.17
CA GLU A 29 -43.20 5.05 -29.83
C GLU A 29 -42.32 3.79 -29.82
N TYR A 30 -42.87 2.60 -29.53
CA TYR A 30 -42.23 1.28 -29.73
C TYR A 30 -43.03 0.42 -30.69
N GLY A 31 -42.38 -0.60 -31.24
CA GLY A 31 -42.99 -1.61 -32.11
C GLY A 31 -42.62 -1.41 -33.58
N GLU A 32 -42.79 -2.47 -34.35
CA GLU A 32 -42.52 -2.48 -35.79
C GLU A 32 -43.84 -2.51 -36.58
N GLY A 33 -43.89 -1.75 -37.69
CA GLY A 33 -45.02 -1.78 -38.60
C GLY A 33 -46.30 -1.15 -38.05
N GLU A 34 -47.43 -1.87 -38.20
CA GLU A 34 -48.76 -1.40 -37.78
C GLU A 34 -49.04 -1.58 -36.28
N ASP A 35 -48.18 -2.31 -35.56
CA ASP A 35 -48.31 -2.59 -34.11
C ASP A 35 -47.57 -1.54 -33.24
N ARG A 36 -47.37 -0.33 -33.77
CA ARG A 36 -46.72 0.75 -33.02
C ARG A 36 -47.61 1.27 -31.90
N VAL A 37 -47.08 1.28 -30.69
CA VAL A 37 -47.74 1.78 -29.49
C VAL A 37 -47.04 3.05 -29.02
N SER A 38 -47.84 4.08 -28.71
CA SER A 38 -47.37 5.36 -28.21
C SER A 38 -47.31 5.36 -26.68
N GLY A 39 -46.23 5.92 -26.14
CA GLY A 39 -46.00 6.13 -24.71
C GLY A 39 -45.19 5.01 -24.06
N TYR A 40 -44.27 5.42 -23.17
CA TYR A 40 -43.57 4.53 -22.24
C TYR A 40 -43.58 5.15 -20.85
N HIS A 41 -43.12 4.38 -19.87
CA HIS A 41 -42.95 4.86 -18.50
C HIS A 41 -41.47 4.84 -18.13
N SER A 42 -41.01 5.80 -17.33
CA SER A 42 -39.66 5.82 -16.78
C SER A 42 -39.72 5.98 -15.26
N TYR A 43 -38.69 5.49 -14.55
CA TYR A 43 -38.57 5.82 -13.14
C TYR A 43 -37.95 7.20 -12.99
N ALA A 44 -38.50 8.02 -12.10
CA ALA A 44 -37.88 9.29 -11.72
C ALA A 44 -37.78 9.37 -10.20
N VAL A 45 -36.65 9.92 -9.72
CA VAL A 45 -36.40 10.10 -8.29
C VAL A 45 -36.67 11.55 -7.93
N TYR A 46 -37.51 11.77 -6.92
CA TYR A 46 -37.94 13.09 -6.51
C TYR A 46 -37.49 13.43 -5.09
N VAL A 47 -37.30 14.73 -4.85
CA VAL A 47 -37.29 15.33 -3.51
C VAL A 47 -38.40 16.38 -3.47
N GLY A 48 -39.45 16.11 -2.68
CA GLY A 48 -40.67 16.93 -2.73
C GLY A 48 -41.35 16.84 -4.09
N HIS A 49 -41.35 17.95 -4.85
CA HIS A 49 -41.90 18.05 -6.21
C HIS A 49 -40.83 18.26 -7.30
N GLU A 50 -39.55 18.27 -6.92
CA GLU A 50 -38.43 18.49 -7.86
C GLU A 50 -37.82 17.14 -8.26
N SER A 51 -37.59 16.93 -9.56
CA SER A 51 -36.92 15.74 -10.08
C SER A 51 -35.41 15.86 -9.86
N LEU A 52 -34.83 14.87 -9.17
CA LEU A 52 -33.39 14.73 -8.99
C LEU A 52 -32.72 13.93 -10.11
N LEU A 53 -33.43 12.93 -10.63
CA LEU A 53 -32.96 12.05 -11.69
C LEU A 53 -34.17 11.58 -12.50
N ASP A 54 -34.04 11.64 -13.83
CA ASP A 54 -34.99 11.09 -14.79
C ASP A 54 -34.24 10.12 -15.70
N MET A 55 -34.73 8.87 -15.76
CA MET A 55 -34.09 7.74 -16.45
C MET A 55 -34.03 7.88 -17.98
N ILE A 56 -34.61 8.94 -18.55
CA ILE A 56 -34.57 9.21 -19.99
C ILE A 56 -33.81 10.47 -20.39
N ASN A 57 -33.31 11.26 -19.41
CA ASN A 57 -32.57 12.49 -19.67
C ASN A 57 -31.04 12.28 -19.74
N SER A 58 -30.61 11.02 -19.73
CA SER A 58 -29.22 10.65 -19.96
C SER A 58 -28.90 10.77 -21.44
N THR A 59 -27.82 11.48 -21.77
CA THR A 59 -27.32 11.60 -23.15
C THR A 59 -26.45 10.42 -23.58
N ALA A 60 -26.31 9.40 -22.73
CA ALA A 60 -25.53 8.19 -22.98
C ALA A 60 -26.43 7.09 -23.57
N ALA A 61 -26.00 6.51 -24.69
CA ALA A 61 -26.78 5.74 -25.64
C ALA A 61 -27.30 4.35 -25.16
N CYS A 62 -28.28 3.84 -25.93
CA CYS A 62 -29.11 2.64 -25.75
C CYS A 62 -30.21 2.77 -24.68
N ILE A 63 -31.45 2.96 -25.15
CA ILE A 63 -32.67 2.92 -24.33
C ILE A 63 -33.11 1.47 -24.26
N HIS A 64 -33.04 0.88 -23.08
CA HIS A 64 -33.58 -0.43 -22.78
C HIS A 64 -35.06 -0.31 -22.43
N THR A 65 -35.84 -1.30 -22.84
CA THR A 65 -37.27 -1.38 -22.50
C THR A 65 -37.60 -2.71 -21.85
N GLU A 66 -38.37 -2.69 -20.78
CA GLU A 66 -38.80 -3.91 -20.07
C GLU A 66 -40.23 -3.79 -19.55
N TRP A 67 -40.85 -4.92 -19.26
CA TRP A 67 -42.20 -4.96 -18.66
C TRP A 67 -42.08 -5.25 -17.17
N ASP A 68 -42.58 -4.34 -16.32
CA ASP A 68 -42.42 -4.43 -14.86
C ASP A 68 -43.65 -5.00 -14.12
N HIS A 69 -44.54 -5.66 -14.85
CA HIS A 69 -45.85 -6.22 -14.46
C HIS A 69 -47.05 -5.28 -14.58
N ASP A 70 -46.85 -3.97 -14.50
CA ASP A 70 -47.94 -2.99 -14.62
C ASP A 70 -47.69 -1.99 -15.76
N TYR A 71 -46.42 -1.72 -16.08
CA TYR A 71 -46.02 -0.72 -17.07
C TYR A 71 -44.92 -1.23 -18.01
N HIS A 72 -44.89 -0.63 -19.21
CA HIS A 72 -43.78 -0.79 -20.14
C HIS A 72 -42.75 0.30 -19.86
N MET A 73 -41.64 -0.10 -19.23
CA MET A 73 -40.60 0.76 -18.70
C MET A 73 -39.50 1.01 -19.73
N ALA A 74 -38.90 2.20 -19.68
CA ALA A 74 -37.73 2.60 -20.47
C ALA A 74 -36.65 3.21 -19.56
N TRP A 75 -35.39 2.84 -19.79
CA TRP A 75 -34.23 3.34 -19.02
C TRP A 75 -32.92 3.19 -19.80
N ASP A 76 -31.90 3.96 -19.45
CA ASP A 76 -30.52 3.75 -19.90
C ASP A 76 -29.61 3.27 -18.76
N GLU A 77 -28.50 2.62 -19.12
CA GLU A 77 -27.55 2.02 -18.16
C GLU A 77 -26.87 3.05 -17.27
N THR A 78 -26.69 4.28 -17.74
CA THR A 78 -26.07 5.34 -16.95
C THR A 78 -27.05 5.84 -15.89
N ALA A 79 -28.31 6.05 -16.25
CA ALA A 79 -29.31 6.45 -15.28
C ALA A 79 -29.61 5.33 -14.26
N LYS A 80 -29.66 4.06 -14.69
CA LYS A 80 -29.82 2.91 -13.77
C LYS A 80 -28.71 2.85 -12.72
N ARG A 81 -27.44 2.94 -13.14
CA ARG A 81 -26.27 3.00 -12.22
C ARG A 81 -26.33 4.20 -11.28
N ASN A 82 -26.78 5.36 -11.78
CA ASN A 82 -26.94 6.55 -10.96
C ASN A 82 -28.05 6.38 -9.91
N ALA A 83 -29.18 5.74 -10.23
CA ALA A 83 -30.21 5.41 -9.24
C ALA A 83 -29.70 4.44 -8.19
N GLU A 84 -29.00 3.38 -8.58
CA GLU A 84 -28.41 2.42 -7.66
C GLU A 84 -27.42 3.10 -6.70
N PHE A 85 -26.57 3.99 -7.23
CA PHE A 85 -25.64 4.78 -6.42
C PHE A 85 -26.37 5.73 -5.48
N ILE A 86 -27.39 6.46 -5.93
CA ILE A 86 -28.17 7.39 -5.09
C ILE A 86 -28.92 6.63 -3.98
N ALA A 87 -29.48 5.47 -4.29
CA ALA A 87 -30.18 4.62 -3.32
C ALA A 87 -29.21 4.05 -2.27
N ALA A 88 -28.01 3.64 -2.68
CA ALA A 88 -26.97 3.12 -1.79
C ALA A 88 -26.30 4.23 -0.95
N ALA A 89 -25.96 5.36 -1.57
CA ALA A 89 -25.37 6.54 -0.94
C ALA A 89 -26.43 7.49 -0.34
N ASN A 90 -27.57 6.93 0.06
CA ASN A 90 -28.65 7.71 0.65
C ASN A 90 -28.18 8.45 1.92
N PRO A 91 -28.89 9.53 2.33
CA PRO A 91 -28.47 10.35 3.47
C PRO A 91 -28.26 9.57 4.78
N ALA A 92 -29.07 8.53 5.03
CA ALA A 92 -28.93 7.71 6.24
C ALA A 92 -27.61 6.92 6.25
N THR A 93 -27.22 6.35 5.11
CA THR A 93 -25.98 5.59 4.95
C THR A 93 -24.76 6.51 5.06
N VAL A 94 -24.81 7.69 4.44
CA VAL A 94 -23.73 8.68 4.51
C VAL A 94 -23.56 9.21 5.95
N LEU A 95 -24.64 9.42 6.69
CA LEU A 95 -24.60 9.81 8.10
C LEU A 95 -23.98 8.71 8.98
N ALA A 96 -24.34 7.44 8.76
CA ALA A 96 -23.76 6.32 9.49
C ALA A 96 -22.24 6.20 9.27
N LEU A 97 -21.78 6.35 8.02
CA LEU A 97 -20.35 6.37 7.70
C LEU A 97 -19.62 7.58 8.32
N LEU A 98 -20.31 8.72 8.43
CA LEU A 98 -19.75 9.89 9.10
C LEU A 98 -19.59 9.68 10.61
N ASP A 99 -20.57 9.05 11.26
CA ASP A 99 -20.51 8.71 12.68
C ASP A 99 -19.36 7.73 12.97
N GLU A 100 -19.18 6.71 12.11
CA GLU A 100 -18.03 5.80 12.18
C GLU A 100 -16.70 6.54 12.02
N ASN A 101 -16.59 7.47 11.08
CA ASN A 101 -15.38 8.26 10.88
C ASN A 101 -15.06 9.15 12.10
N ILE A 102 -16.08 9.72 12.74
CA ILE A 102 -15.93 10.49 13.98
C ILE A 102 -15.44 9.58 15.12
N GLN A 103 -15.99 8.39 15.23
CA GLN A 103 -15.59 7.42 16.25
C GLN A 103 -14.13 6.99 16.06
N LEU A 104 -13.73 6.65 14.83
CA LEU A 104 -12.34 6.31 14.50
C LEU A 104 -11.38 7.46 14.79
N GLN A 105 -11.79 8.71 14.55
CA GLN A 105 -10.98 9.87 14.90
C GLN A 105 -10.79 10.00 16.41
N ARG A 106 -11.84 9.77 17.22
CA ARG A 106 -11.73 9.79 18.68
C ARG A 106 -10.80 8.70 19.20
N GLU A 107 -10.87 7.51 18.63
CA GLU A 107 -9.98 6.39 18.98
C GLU A 107 -8.54 6.70 18.63
N LYS A 108 -8.30 7.29 17.44
CA LYS A 108 -6.99 7.78 17.04
C LYS A 108 -6.45 8.82 18.03
N ASP A 109 -7.23 9.83 18.37
CA ASP A 109 -6.82 10.89 19.29
C ASP A 109 -6.51 10.33 20.69
N ALA A 110 -7.29 9.33 21.15
CA ALA A 110 -7.05 8.63 22.40
C ALA A 110 -5.73 7.83 22.38
N ILE A 111 -5.44 7.12 21.28
CA ILE A 111 -4.18 6.40 21.08
C ILE A 111 -3.00 7.37 21.06
N GLU A 112 -3.11 8.50 20.35
CA GLU A 112 -2.08 9.53 20.32
C GLU A 112 -1.82 10.12 21.72
N ALA A 113 -2.86 10.35 22.51
CA ALA A 113 -2.73 10.80 23.90
C ALA A 113 -2.00 9.76 24.78
N VAL A 114 -2.33 8.47 24.64
CA VAL A 114 -1.63 7.38 25.36
C VAL A 114 -0.17 7.30 24.92
N ALA A 115 0.13 7.45 23.63
CA ALA A 115 1.49 7.44 23.12
C ALA A 115 2.32 8.63 23.64
N LEU A 116 1.71 9.81 23.77
CA LEU A 116 2.33 10.97 24.40
C LEU A 116 2.63 10.73 25.89
N ALA A 117 1.67 10.18 26.64
CA ALA A 117 1.88 9.83 28.05
C ALA A 117 3.02 8.81 28.22
N LEU A 118 3.04 7.75 27.40
CA LEU A 118 4.11 6.75 27.43
C LEU A 118 5.48 7.37 27.09
N ARG A 119 5.54 8.32 26.16
CA ARG A 119 6.77 9.04 25.82
C ARG A 119 7.28 9.85 27.02
N ASP A 120 6.38 10.50 27.76
CA ASP A 120 6.73 11.27 28.94
C ASP A 120 7.15 10.36 30.11
N ASP A 121 6.47 9.24 30.32
CA ASP A 121 6.89 8.22 31.29
C ASP A 121 8.28 7.68 30.97
N MET A 122 8.55 7.35 29.70
CA MET A 122 9.88 6.91 29.26
C MET A 122 10.95 7.98 29.49
N ARG A 123 10.62 9.27 29.32
CA ARG A 123 11.51 10.39 29.62
C ARG A 123 11.81 10.45 31.11
N GLN A 124 10.79 10.35 31.96
CA GLN A 124 10.95 10.36 33.41
C GLN A 124 11.79 9.18 33.90
N VAL A 125 11.58 7.98 33.34
CA VAL A 125 12.39 6.80 33.65
C VAL A 125 13.86 7.02 33.28
N ARG A 126 14.15 7.65 32.13
CA ARG A 126 15.52 8.00 31.72
C ARG A 126 16.16 9.00 32.68
N GLU A 127 15.43 10.03 33.10
CA GLU A 127 15.91 11.01 34.08
C GLU A 127 16.21 10.36 35.44
N GLN A 128 15.32 9.47 35.91
CA GLN A 128 15.52 8.70 37.13
C GLN A 128 16.73 7.77 37.02
N LEU A 129 16.92 7.11 35.87
CA LEU A 129 18.06 6.26 35.61
C LEU A 129 19.36 7.06 35.63
N ALA A 130 19.41 8.20 34.93
CA ALA A 130 20.56 9.10 34.96
C ALA A 130 20.87 9.62 36.38
N ALA A 131 19.84 9.94 37.17
CA ALA A 131 20.01 10.33 38.57
C ALA A 131 20.48 9.16 39.46
N ALA A 132 20.05 7.94 39.18
CA ALA A 132 20.52 6.74 39.87
C ALA A 132 21.97 6.41 39.50
N GLU A 133 22.37 6.57 38.24
CA GLU A 133 23.74 6.41 37.77
C GLU A 133 24.68 7.44 38.38
N ARG A 134 24.26 8.72 38.45
CA ARG A 134 25.02 9.77 39.17
C ARG A 134 25.21 9.39 40.64
N ARG A 135 24.15 8.95 41.34
CA ARG A 135 24.25 8.47 42.73
C ARG A 135 25.19 7.27 42.86
N LYS A 136 25.20 6.34 41.90
CA LYS A 136 26.13 5.21 41.88
C LYS A 136 27.58 5.66 41.64
N ALA A 137 27.80 6.65 40.78
CA ALA A 137 29.13 7.24 40.54
C ALA A 137 29.64 8.00 41.78
N ASP A 138 28.79 8.78 42.44
CA ASP A 138 29.12 9.51 43.67
C ASP A 138 29.42 8.56 44.84
N ASN A 139 28.72 7.42 44.91
CA ASN A 139 28.93 6.38 45.91
C ASN A 139 29.88 5.26 45.45
N GLN A 140 30.60 5.45 44.34
CA GLN A 140 31.53 4.43 43.88
C GLN A 140 32.67 4.30 44.88
N GLU A 141 32.97 3.07 45.32
CA GLU A 141 34.14 2.85 46.18
C GLU A 141 35.43 3.04 45.35
N PRO A 142 36.45 3.74 45.89
CA PRO A 142 37.73 3.90 45.21
C PRO A 142 38.39 2.55 44.92
N ALA A 143 38.96 2.41 43.73
CA ALA A 143 39.79 1.25 43.39
C ALA A 143 41.10 1.21 44.20
N GLY A 144 41.49 2.35 44.76
CA GLY A 144 42.58 2.52 45.71
C GLY A 144 42.93 3.99 45.88
N TYR A 145 44.09 4.26 46.46
CA TYR A 145 44.56 5.60 46.77
C TYR A 145 45.97 5.83 46.25
N HIS A 146 46.19 6.97 45.59
CA HIS A 146 47.50 7.44 45.19
C HIS A 146 48.11 8.31 46.30
N VAL A 147 49.36 8.05 46.66
CA VAL A 147 50.18 8.95 47.46
C VAL A 147 51.03 9.80 46.51
N ILE A 148 50.74 11.10 46.46
CA ILE A 148 51.25 12.04 45.47
C ILE A 148 52.28 12.96 46.11
N LYS A 149 53.46 13.05 45.49
CA LYS A 149 54.57 13.91 45.93
C LYS A 149 54.22 15.39 45.75
N GLU A 150 54.95 16.30 46.40
CA GLU A 150 54.79 17.75 46.21
C GLU A 150 54.95 18.19 44.74
N CYS A 151 55.73 17.46 43.94
CA CYS A 151 55.90 17.71 42.51
C CYS A 151 54.73 17.22 41.63
N GLY A 152 53.65 16.72 42.24
CA GLY A 152 52.45 16.26 41.53
C GLY A 152 52.54 14.85 40.93
N LYS A 153 53.70 14.18 41.02
CA LYS A 153 53.86 12.80 40.52
C LYS A 153 53.37 11.78 41.55
N VAL A 154 52.72 10.72 41.07
CA VAL A 154 52.34 9.56 41.89
C VAL A 154 53.61 8.88 42.41
N GLY A 155 53.75 8.79 43.73
CA GLY A 155 54.84 8.08 44.39
C GLY A 155 54.56 6.60 44.48
N CYS A 156 53.36 6.24 44.93
CA CYS A 156 52.87 4.86 44.98
C CYS A 156 51.33 4.83 45.00
N SER A 157 50.78 3.65 44.74
CA SER A 157 49.35 3.35 44.81
C SER A 157 49.15 2.22 45.81
N VAL A 158 48.15 2.34 46.66
CA VAL A 158 47.80 1.35 47.68
C VAL A 158 46.30 1.08 47.67
N ALA A 159 45.88 -0.06 48.22
CA ALA A 159 44.51 -0.52 48.13
C ALA A 159 43.58 0.23 49.11
N THR A 160 44.09 0.62 50.28
CA THR A 160 43.27 1.22 51.35
C THR A 160 43.72 2.62 51.74
N LEU A 161 42.80 3.42 52.28
CA LEU A 161 43.10 4.77 52.77
C LEU A 161 44.12 4.72 53.92
N GLU A 162 43.97 3.75 54.82
CA GLU A 162 44.84 3.59 55.98
C GLU A 162 46.30 3.31 55.58
N GLU A 163 46.51 2.46 54.56
CA GLU A 163 47.85 2.23 54.00
C GLU A 163 48.42 3.49 53.35
N ALA A 164 47.56 4.29 52.70
CA ALA A 164 47.99 5.53 52.05
C ALA A 164 48.43 6.57 53.09
N GLU A 165 47.70 6.68 54.20
CA GLU A 165 48.02 7.56 55.33
C GLU A 165 49.32 7.14 56.02
N LYS A 166 49.48 5.84 56.32
CA LYS A 166 50.72 5.28 56.86
C LYS A 166 51.91 5.55 55.94
N THR A 167 51.74 5.35 54.64
CA THR A 167 52.79 5.57 53.64
C THR A 167 53.15 7.05 53.51
N ARG A 168 52.15 7.95 53.46
CA ARG A 168 52.38 9.40 53.49
C ARG A 168 53.15 9.80 54.75
N ASP A 169 52.71 9.35 55.92
CA ASP A 169 53.27 9.78 57.20
C ASP A 169 54.69 9.25 57.44
N PHE A 170 55.01 8.06 56.91
CA PHE A 170 56.36 7.50 56.94
C PHE A 170 57.31 8.21 55.96
N TRP A 171 56.87 8.48 54.74
CA TRP A 171 57.75 9.03 53.69
C TRP A 171 57.85 10.55 53.76
N ASN A 172 56.72 11.26 53.79
CA ASN A 172 56.66 12.71 53.90
C ASN A 172 55.21 13.19 54.15
N LYS A 173 54.95 13.77 55.32
CA LYS A 173 53.64 14.30 55.71
C LYS A 173 53.05 15.38 54.78
N LYS A 174 53.87 16.03 53.96
CA LYS A 174 53.40 17.04 52.99
C LYS A 174 52.85 16.43 51.69
N TRP A 175 53.01 15.11 51.48
CA TRP A 175 52.45 14.43 50.33
C TRP A 175 50.92 14.33 50.44
N THR A 176 50.24 14.34 49.31
CA THR A 176 48.77 14.36 49.25
C THR A 176 48.23 12.99 48.87
N ILE A 177 47.08 12.60 49.42
CA ILE A 177 46.41 11.34 49.09
C ILE A 177 45.21 11.67 48.20
N ARG A 178 45.05 10.96 47.08
CA ARG A 178 43.85 11.06 46.22
C ARG A 178 43.28 9.68 45.91
N PRO A 179 41.96 9.47 46.05
CA PRO A 179 41.33 8.25 45.57
C PRO A 179 41.44 8.19 44.03
N TYR A 180 41.61 6.99 43.49
CA TYR A 180 41.45 6.72 42.07
C TYR A 180 40.37 5.67 41.85
N PHE A 181 39.64 5.80 40.74
CA PHE A 181 38.57 4.91 40.35
C PHE A 181 38.98 4.21 39.06
N TYR A 182 38.51 2.97 38.84
CA TYR A 182 38.58 2.40 37.50
C TYR A 182 37.78 3.30 36.56
N THR A 183 38.44 3.93 35.60
CA THR A 183 37.77 4.72 34.57
C THR A 183 36.79 3.83 33.83
N ALA A 184 35.50 4.22 33.78
CA ALA A 184 34.61 3.72 32.74
C ALA A 184 35.31 3.90 31.40
N GLN A 185 35.27 2.89 30.53
CA GLN A 185 35.89 3.01 29.23
C GLN A 185 35.34 4.28 28.56
N PRO A 186 36.20 5.14 27.98
CA PRO A 186 35.74 6.29 27.23
C PRO A 186 34.72 5.80 26.19
N ALA A 187 33.66 6.59 25.97
CA ALA A 187 32.72 6.32 24.89
C ALA A 187 33.53 6.01 23.63
N SER A 188 33.23 4.88 22.99
CA SER A 188 33.99 4.47 21.81
C SER A 188 34.01 5.61 20.79
N GLU A 189 35.09 5.73 20.02
CA GLU A 189 35.19 6.75 18.95
C GLU A 189 33.96 6.75 18.04
N ARG A 190 33.36 5.57 17.79
CA ARG A 190 32.12 5.38 17.05
C ARG A 190 30.93 6.12 17.66
N GLU A 191 30.79 6.10 18.99
CA GLU A 191 29.73 6.80 19.70
C GLU A 191 29.95 8.31 19.72
N ARG A 192 31.22 8.76 19.80
CA ARG A 192 31.55 10.18 19.64
C ARG A 192 31.14 10.68 18.25
N ILE A 193 31.55 9.97 17.20
CA ILE A 193 31.24 10.30 15.81
C ILE A 193 29.72 10.30 15.57
N ARG A 194 28.99 9.31 16.11
CA ARG A 194 27.52 9.25 15.98
C ARG A 194 26.82 10.47 16.57
N ARG A 195 27.28 10.97 17.72
CA ARG A 195 26.73 12.17 18.35
C ARG A 195 27.08 13.44 17.56
N GLU A 196 28.33 13.60 17.14
CA GLU A 196 28.76 14.74 16.32
C GLU A 196 27.98 14.81 14.99
N HIS A 197 27.77 13.65 14.35
CA HIS A 197 26.94 13.54 13.16
C HIS A 197 25.49 13.96 13.42
N ALA A 198 24.89 13.52 14.53
CA ALA A 198 23.52 13.90 14.87
C ALA A 198 23.38 15.41 15.09
N GLU A 199 24.31 16.03 15.82
CA GLU A 199 24.35 17.47 16.05
C GLU A 199 24.48 18.27 14.74
N TRP A 200 25.39 17.83 13.85
CA TRP A 200 25.55 18.43 12.52
C TRP A 200 24.30 18.26 11.63
N SER A 201 23.71 17.06 11.62
CA SER A 201 22.50 16.75 10.84
C SER A 201 21.30 17.59 11.31
N ASP A 202 21.12 17.76 12.62
CA ASP A 202 20.06 18.61 13.17
C ASP A 202 20.29 20.09 12.83
N ALA A 203 21.54 20.57 12.89
CA ALA A 203 21.88 21.94 12.51
C ALA A 203 21.69 22.22 11.01
N THR A 204 21.95 21.23 10.15
CA THR A 204 21.92 21.37 8.70
C THR A 204 20.52 21.21 8.12
N PHE A 205 19.79 20.18 8.57
CA PHE A 205 18.52 19.77 7.96
C PHE A 205 17.29 20.09 8.83
N GLY A 206 17.49 20.42 10.11
CA GLY A 206 16.40 20.73 11.04
C GLY A 206 15.54 19.52 11.41
N ASP A 207 14.30 19.80 11.78
CA ASP A 207 13.32 18.80 12.24
C ASP A 207 12.65 18.08 11.06
N VAL A 208 13.36 17.10 10.50
CA VAL A 208 12.88 16.22 9.43
C VAL A 208 12.75 14.77 9.93
N GLY A 209 11.79 14.04 9.36
CA GLY A 209 11.56 12.62 9.65
C GLY A 209 12.55 11.66 8.97
N PRO A 210 12.43 10.34 9.17
CA PRO A 210 13.40 9.35 8.68
C PRO A 210 13.37 9.09 7.17
N VAL A 211 12.29 9.50 6.49
CA VAL A 211 12.04 9.08 5.10
C VAL A 211 13.10 9.63 4.15
N GLY A 212 13.56 10.86 4.38
CA GLY A 212 14.66 11.47 3.61
C GLY A 212 15.94 10.65 3.70
N PRO A 213 16.49 10.44 4.91
CA PRO A 213 17.67 9.59 5.11
C PRO A 213 17.53 8.17 4.55
N LEU A 214 16.35 7.55 4.66
CA LEU A 214 16.12 6.21 4.08
C LEU A 214 16.12 6.19 2.55
N LYS A 215 15.53 7.22 1.90
CA LYS A 215 15.62 7.38 0.44
C LYS A 215 17.06 7.61 0.01
N HIS A 216 17.81 8.40 0.77
CA HIS A 216 19.23 8.62 0.49
C HIS A 216 20.03 7.33 0.67
N LEU A 217 19.78 6.55 1.73
CA LEU A 217 20.45 5.28 1.99
C LEU A 217 20.33 4.31 0.81
N SER A 218 19.20 4.31 0.10
CA SER A 218 19.04 3.49 -1.11
C SER A 218 20.01 3.85 -2.24
N LYS A 219 20.41 5.11 -2.36
CA LYS A 219 21.39 5.59 -3.35
C LYS A 219 22.81 5.21 -2.93
N GLU A 220 23.17 5.49 -1.68
CA GLU A 220 24.50 5.14 -1.13
C GLU A 220 24.73 3.62 -1.16
N ALA A 221 23.68 2.82 -1.00
CA ALA A 221 23.79 1.36 -1.16
C ALA A 221 24.14 0.94 -2.60
N LEU A 222 23.69 1.68 -3.61
CA LEU A 222 24.06 1.44 -5.02
C LEU A 222 25.48 1.91 -5.31
N GLU A 223 25.91 3.04 -4.71
CA GLU A 223 27.27 3.58 -4.84
C GLU A 223 28.28 2.61 -4.18
N ALA A 224 28.00 2.15 -2.95
CA ALA A 224 28.79 1.11 -2.27
C ALA A 224 28.81 -0.23 -3.03
N ALA A 225 27.73 -0.58 -3.73
CA ALA A 225 27.71 -1.79 -4.56
C ALA A 225 28.56 -1.65 -5.83
N ALA A 226 28.71 -0.43 -6.36
CA ALA A 226 29.53 -0.14 -7.53
C ALA A 226 31.04 -0.11 -7.21
N ASP A 227 31.42 0.39 -6.02
CA ASP A 227 32.79 0.32 -5.50
C ASP A 227 32.83 -0.14 -4.03
N PRO A 228 32.72 -1.45 -3.77
CA PRO A 228 32.72 -1.97 -2.40
C PRO A 228 34.08 -1.80 -1.69
N SER A 229 35.12 -1.37 -2.41
CA SER A 229 36.45 -1.14 -1.84
C SER A 229 36.61 0.25 -1.22
N ASP A 230 35.70 1.19 -1.48
CA ASP A 230 35.70 2.52 -0.88
C ASP A 230 35.01 2.50 0.49
N PRO A 231 35.74 2.66 1.61
CA PRO A 231 35.16 2.68 2.95
C PRO A 231 34.26 3.89 3.23
N LEU A 232 34.31 4.96 2.42
CA LEU A 232 33.47 6.15 2.61
C LEU A 232 32.02 5.87 2.26
N GLU A 233 31.76 5.11 1.19
CA GLU A 233 30.41 4.69 0.79
C GLU A 233 29.71 3.86 1.91
N TRP A 234 30.48 3.02 2.59
CA TRP A 234 30.00 2.30 3.77
C TRP A 234 29.74 3.23 4.97
N ALA A 235 30.53 4.29 5.12
CA ALA A 235 30.34 5.28 6.18
C ALA A 235 29.06 6.09 5.94
N ASP A 236 28.76 6.48 4.69
CA ASP A 236 27.54 7.19 4.34
C ASP A 236 26.29 6.34 4.62
N MET A 237 26.31 5.04 4.29
CA MET A 237 25.25 4.12 4.70
C MET A 237 25.03 4.11 6.22
N GLN A 238 26.11 4.11 7.02
CA GLN A 238 26.02 4.09 8.48
C GLN A 238 25.46 5.40 9.04
N PHE A 239 25.90 6.54 8.51
CA PHE A 239 25.39 7.86 8.91
C PHE A 239 23.91 7.98 8.64
N LEU A 240 23.46 7.59 7.44
CA LEU A 240 22.05 7.66 7.05
C LEU A 240 21.17 6.70 7.84
N LEU A 241 21.65 5.49 8.14
CA LEU A 241 20.92 4.54 8.99
C LEU A 241 20.76 5.05 10.42
N TRP A 242 21.83 5.60 11.01
CA TRP A 242 21.76 6.21 12.34
C TRP A 242 20.83 7.41 12.37
N ASP A 243 20.85 8.24 11.33
CA ASP A 243 19.98 9.41 11.20
C ASP A 243 18.50 9.01 11.12
N ALA A 244 18.18 8.01 10.30
CA ALA A 244 16.83 7.48 10.20
C ALA A 244 16.34 6.91 11.54
N GLN A 245 17.17 6.11 12.22
CA GLN A 245 16.82 5.50 13.51
C GLN A 245 16.55 6.56 14.57
N ARG A 246 17.45 7.53 14.75
CA ARG A 246 17.29 8.56 15.77
C ARG A 246 16.07 9.45 15.51
N ARG A 247 15.79 9.79 14.24
CA ARG A 247 14.63 10.62 13.86
C ARG A 247 13.30 9.89 14.10
N MET A 248 13.31 8.57 14.13
CA MET A 248 12.17 7.74 14.56
C MET A 248 12.14 7.42 16.06
N GLY A 249 13.11 7.88 16.83
CA GLY A 249 13.23 7.54 18.25
C GLY A 249 13.54 6.06 18.50
N ILE A 250 14.08 5.34 17.51
CA ILE A 250 14.50 3.94 17.66
C ILE A 250 15.80 3.92 18.47
N SER A 251 15.75 3.35 19.67
CA SER A 251 16.94 3.18 20.52
C SER A 251 17.78 1.98 20.09
N ASP A 252 19.06 1.99 20.46
CA ASP A 252 19.98 0.87 20.22
C ASP A 252 19.48 -0.43 20.87
N GLU A 253 18.86 -0.36 22.06
CA GLU A 253 18.23 -1.50 22.71
C GLU A 253 17.04 -2.05 21.89
N PHE A 254 16.19 -1.15 21.37
CA PHE A 254 15.03 -1.55 20.59
C PHE A 254 15.42 -2.23 19.28
N ILE A 255 16.34 -1.62 18.52
CA ILE A 255 16.80 -2.22 17.26
C ILE A 255 17.56 -3.52 17.51
N THR A 256 18.34 -3.62 18.59
CA THR A 256 19.05 -4.87 18.94
C THR A 256 18.07 -6.01 19.19
N ARG A 257 16.98 -5.76 19.94
CA ARG A 257 15.93 -6.76 20.15
C ARG A 257 15.24 -7.16 18.85
N ALA A 258 14.89 -6.18 18.01
CA ALA A 258 14.30 -6.44 16.70
C ALA A 258 15.24 -7.26 15.79
N MET A 259 16.55 -7.01 15.84
CA MET A 259 17.56 -7.80 15.12
C MET A 259 17.64 -9.24 15.63
N ILE A 260 17.56 -9.47 16.95
CA ILE A 260 17.54 -10.82 17.53
C ILE A 260 16.32 -11.59 17.02
N GLU A 261 15.12 -11.01 17.13
CA GLU A 261 13.88 -11.64 16.66
C GLU A 261 13.92 -11.91 15.15
N LYS A 262 14.37 -10.92 14.36
CA LYS A 262 14.46 -11.05 12.91
C LYS A 262 15.48 -12.10 12.48
N LEU A 263 16.57 -12.25 13.22
CA LEU A 263 17.59 -13.26 12.96
C LEU A 263 17.02 -14.67 13.15
N GLU A 264 16.24 -14.91 14.19
CA GLU A 264 15.60 -16.22 14.42
C GLU A 264 14.57 -16.54 13.32
N ILE A 265 13.78 -15.55 12.87
CA ILE A 265 12.89 -15.70 11.71
C ILE A 265 13.68 -16.02 10.44
N ASN A 266 14.83 -15.38 10.22
CA ASN A 266 15.64 -15.63 9.02
C ASN A 266 16.28 -17.03 9.04
N LYS A 267 16.68 -17.53 10.21
CA LYS A 267 17.23 -18.89 10.39
C LYS A 267 16.21 -20.00 10.15
N SER A 268 14.92 -19.74 10.38
CA SER A 268 13.85 -20.73 10.17
C SER A 268 13.34 -20.81 8.72
N ARG A 269 13.76 -19.89 7.85
CA ARG A 269 13.37 -19.84 6.43
C ARG A 269 14.21 -20.77 5.56
N GLN A 270 13.65 -21.14 4.42
CA GLN A 270 14.39 -21.80 3.34
C GLN A 270 14.97 -20.75 2.40
N TRP A 271 16.23 -20.96 2.00
CA TRP A 271 16.99 -20.04 1.16
C TRP A 271 17.52 -20.76 -0.08
N PRO A 272 17.56 -20.09 -1.25
CA PRO A 272 18.12 -20.66 -2.47
C PRO A 272 19.64 -20.82 -2.37
N GLU A 273 20.21 -21.58 -3.32
CA GLU A 273 21.64 -21.81 -3.39
C GLU A 273 22.48 -20.53 -3.50
N PRO A 274 23.74 -20.57 -3.03
CA PRO A 274 24.64 -19.46 -3.19
C PRO A 274 24.92 -18.94 -4.60
N LYS A 275 24.50 -17.68 -4.84
CA LYS A 275 24.91 -16.85 -5.97
C LYS A 275 25.59 -15.57 -5.49
N ASP A 276 26.67 -15.22 -6.15
CA ASP A 276 27.45 -14.00 -5.90
C ASP A 276 26.84 -12.82 -6.69
N GLY A 277 26.94 -11.61 -6.13
CA GLY A 277 26.43 -10.38 -6.76
C GLY A 277 24.90 -10.18 -6.80
N GLU A 278 24.09 -11.20 -6.53
CA GLU A 278 22.62 -11.13 -6.64
C GLU A 278 21.90 -11.10 -5.28
N PRO A 279 20.83 -10.29 -5.12
CA PRO A 279 19.96 -10.35 -3.96
C PRO A 279 19.34 -11.74 -3.77
N ARG A 280 19.21 -12.18 -2.52
CA ARG A 280 18.65 -13.49 -2.17
C ARG A 280 17.35 -13.34 -1.44
N LEU A 281 16.31 -13.92 -2.01
CA LEU A 281 14.97 -13.93 -1.44
C LEU A 281 14.69 -15.30 -0.84
N HIS A 282 14.01 -15.32 0.30
CA HIS A 282 13.54 -16.57 0.91
C HIS A 282 12.50 -17.23 0.01
N ILE A 283 12.50 -18.56 -0.01
CA ILE A 283 11.54 -19.34 -0.79
C ILE A 283 10.16 -19.19 -0.10
N LYS A 284 9.18 -18.64 -0.82
CA LYS A 284 7.77 -18.69 -0.42
C LYS A 284 7.12 -19.85 -1.18
N GLU A 285 6.42 -20.73 -0.47
CA GLU A 285 5.50 -21.67 -1.14
C GLU A 285 4.52 -20.83 -1.95
N GLN A 286 4.51 -21.01 -3.28
CA GLN A 286 3.50 -20.37 -4.10
C GLN A 286 2.15 -20.98 -3.70
N PRO A 287 1.12 -20.17 -3.43
CA PRO A 287 -0.24 -20.70 -3.34
C PRO A 287 -0.55 -21.43 -4.65
N ALA A 288 -1.28 -22.54 -4.54
CA ALA A 288 -1.69 -23.33 -5.70
C ALA A 288 -2.25 -22.39 -6.79
N PRO A 289 -1.93 -22.61 -8.08
CA PRO A 289 -2.43 -21.78 -9.15
C PRO A 289 -3.95 -21.62 -9.01
N VAL A 290 -4.42 -20.39 -8.83
CA VAL A 290 -5.85 -20.05 -8.75
C VAL A 290 -6.41 -20.08 -10.17
N VAL A 291 -6.32 -21.24 -10.82
CA VAL A 291 -6.85 -21.44 -12.16
C VAL A 291 -8.17 -22.19 -12.01
N PRO A 292 -9.29 -21.62 -12.47
CA PRO A 292 -10.58 -22.30 -12.42
C PRO A 292 -10.54 -23.64 -13.19
N PRO A 293 -11.32 -24.65 -12.77
CA PRO A 293 -11.35 -25.95 -13.45
C PRO A 293 -11.88 -25.81 -14.88
N ALA A 294 -11.56 -26.80 -15.74
CA ALA A 294 -12.21 -26.90 -17.04
C ALA A 294 -13.71 -27.14 -16.88
N ILE A 295 -14.50 -26.56 -17.79
CA ILE A 295 -15.94 -26.78 -17.82
C ILE A 295 -16.34 -27.51 -19.10
N GLU A 296 -17.36 -28.36 -18.97
CA GLU A 296 -18.04 -29.01 -20.07
C GLU A 296 -19.20 -28.12 -20.56
N PRO A 297 -19.64 -28.26 -21.82
CA PRO A 297 -20.76 -27.50 -22.38
C PRO A 297 -22.09 -28.03 -21.84
N ASP A 298 -22.32 -27.78 -20.56
CA ASP A 298 -23.51 -28.18 -19.82
C ASP A 298 -24.34 -26.96 -19.41
N TYR A 299 -25.64 -27.04 -19.62
CA TYR A 299 -26.57 -25.94 -19.40
C TYR A 299 -26.57 -25.43 -17.94
N GLU A 300 -26.50 -26.34 -16.96
CA GLU A 300 -26.51 -25.97 -15.53
C GLU A 300 -25.17 -25.36 -15.11
N VAL A 301 -24.06 -25.87 -15.65
CA VAL A 301 -22.72 -25.31 -15.41
C VAL A 301 -22.61 -23.89 -16.00
N ILE A 302 -23.14 -23.67 -17.20
CA ILE A 302 -23.12 -22.37 -17.89
C ILE A 302 -24.04 -21.38 -17.18
N LYS A 303 -25.25 -21.80 -16.75
CA LYS A 303 -26.15 -20.96 -15.92
C LYS A 303 -25.54 -20.59 -14.57
N GLY A 304 -24.73 -21.46 -13.97
CA GLY A 304 -24.01 -21.13 -12.74
C GLY A 304 -23.00 -19.98 -12.90
N ILE A 305 -22.49 -19.76 -14.12
CA ILE A 305 -21.49 -18.74 -14.45
C ILE A 305 -22.15 -17.48 -15.05
N LEU A 306 -23.17 -17.67 -15.90
CA LEU A 306 -23.93 -16.63 -16.59
C LEU A 306 -25.44 -16.78 -16.28
N PRO A 307 -25.88 -16.49 -15.05
CA PRO A 307 -27.22 -16.81 -14.56
C PRO A 307 -28.36 -16.07 -15.28
N THR A 308 -28.04 -14.98 -15.97
CA THR A 308 -28.99 -14.16 -16.75
C THR A 308 -29.21 -14.68 -18.17
N THR A 309 -28.41 -15.65 -18.63
CA THR A 309 -28.51 -16.17 -20.00
C THR A 309 -29.51 -17.33 -20.10
N ASN A 310 -30.22 -17.43 -21.23
CA ASN A 310 -31.02 -18.60 -21.59
C ASN A 310 -30.39 -19.30 -22.82
N PRO A 311 -29.22 -19.94 -22.65
CA PRO A 311 -28.43 -20.44 -23.76
C PRO A 311 -29.09 -21.69 -24.38
N ASP A 312 -29.13 -21.76 -25.70
CA ASP A 312 -29.38 -23.03 -26.39
C ASP A 312 -28.12 -23.92 -26.32
N GLU A 313 -28.24 -25.16 -26.80
CA GLU A 313 -27.14 -26.14 -26.80
C GLU A 313 -25.89 -25.61 -27.55
N TYR A 314 -26.11 -24.74 -28.54
CA TYR A 314 -25.06 -24.10 -29.32
C TYR A 314 -24.32 -23.02 -28.51
N ALA A 315 -25.04 -22.19 -27.76
CA ALA A 315 -24.46 -21.18 -26.87
C ALA A 315 -23.68 -21.81 -25.70
N CYS A 316 -24.11 -22.97 -25.18
CA CYS A 316 -23.39 -23.70 -24.13
C CYS A 316 -22.02 -24.20 -24.62
N CYS A 317 -21.93 -24.68 -25.86
CA CYS A 317 -20.67 -25.09 -26.48
C CYS A 317 -19.67 -23.93 -26.60
N ILE A 318 -20.15 -22.77 -27.04
CA ILE A 318 -19.32 -21.58 -27.22
C ILE A 318 -18.76 -21.08 -25.90
N ALA A 319 -19.59 -20.97 -24.86
CA ALA A 319 -19.14 -20.49 -23.56
C ALA A 319 -18.16 -21.45 -22.87
N ALA A 320 -18.32 -22.77 -23.02
CA ALA A 320 -17.34 -23.74 -22.54
C ALA A 320 -15.99 -23.65 -23.27
N ASP A 321 -16.00 -23.53 -24.60
CA ASP A 321 -14.78 -23.35 -25.40
C ASP A 321 -14.04 -22.06 -25.05
N MET A 322 -14.76 -20.95 -24.86
CA MET A 322 -14.20 -19.66 -24.44
C MET A 322 -13.56 -19.76 -23.05
N TRP A 323 -14.28 -20.32 -22.07
CA TRP A 323 -13.74 -20.54 -20.72
C TRP A 323 -12.47 -21.38 -20.75
N ASN A 324 -12.49 -22.47 -21.53
CA ASN A 324 -11.37 -23.39 -21.62
C ASN A 324 -10.17 -22.78 -22.37
N ALA A 325 -10.40 -21.89 -23.34
CA ALA A 325 -9.36 -21.11 -24.01
C ALA A 325 -8.74 -20.05 -23.08
N CYS A 326 -9.54 -19.25 -22.38
CA CYS A 326 -9.06 -18.29 -21.38
C CYS A 326 -8.26 -18.99 -20.27
N ARG A 327 -8.73 -20.16 -19.80
CA ARG A 327 -7.98 -21.00 -18.85
C ARG A 327 -6.61 -21.41 -19.40
N ALA A 328 -6.53 -21.80 -20.67
CA ALA A 328 -5.28 -22.22 -21.30
C ALA A 328 -4.27 -21.06 -21.40
N ASP A 329 -4.76 -19.86 -21.70
CA ASP A 329 -3.93 -18.64 -21.75
C ASP A 329 -3.45 -18.21 -20.35
N MET A 330 -4.27 -18.39 -19.31
CA MET A 330 -3.83 -18.20 -17.91
C MET A 330 -2.69 -19.14 -17.52
N PHE A 331 -2.63 -20.35 -18.11
CA PHE A 331 -1.49 -21.26 -17.95
C PHE A 331 -0.26 -20.86 -18.78
N GLN A 332 -0.44 -20.21 -19.94
CA GLN A 332 0.67 -19.82 -20.83
C GLN A 332 1.26 -18.43 -20.53
N GLY A 333 0.48 -17.50 -19.97
CA GLY A 333 0.92 -16.15 -19.59
C GLY A 333 1.77 -16.09 -18.31
N GLY A 334 1.85 -17.18 -17.56
CA GLY A 334 2.67 -17.31 -16.36
C GLY A 334 4.14 -17.60 -16.66
N GLN A 335 4.85 -16.71 -17.36
CA GLN A 335 6.31 -16.69 -17.17
C GLN A 335 6.61 -16.15 -15.77
N PRO A 336 7.48 -16.79 -14.98
CA PRO A 336 7.84 -16.29 -13.66
C PRO A 336 8.59 -14.98 -13.85
N VAL A 337 7.95 -13.87 -13.52
CA VAL A 337 8.62 -12.58 -13.39
C VAL A 337 9.53 -12.71 -12.17
N SER A 338 10.79 -13.10 -12.39
CA SER A 338 11.82 -12.85 -11.38
C SER A 338 12.02 -11.34 -11.34
N ASN A 339 11.85 -10.78 -10.15
CA ASN A 339 12.11 -9.39 -9.76
C ASN A 339 10.83 -8.55 -9.59
N ARG A 340 10.23 -8.66 -8.41
CA ARG A 340 9.92 -7.49 -7.57
C ARG A 340 9.60 -7.93 -6.15
N ASP A 341 10.51 -7.61 -5.24
CA ASP A 341 10.16 -7.39 -3.85
C ASP A 341 9.33 -6.11 -3.79
N GLU A 342 8.05 -6.20 -3.46
CA GLU A 342 7.28 -5.05 -2.99
C GLU A 342 6.74 -5.35 -1.59
N LEU A 343 7.21 -4.53 -0.64
CA LEU A 343 6.55 -4.31 0.63
C LEU A 343 5.20 -3.61 0.37
N SER A 344 4.17 -4.10 1.05
CA SER A 344 2.86 -3.49 1.33
C SER A 344 1.98 -3.03 0.16
N SER A 345 0.91 -3.81 -0.06
CA SER A 345 -0.36 -3.48 -0.75
C SER A 345 -0.27 -3.03 -2.23
N PRO A 346 -1.15 -3.49 -3.12
CA PRO A 346 -1.18 -2.99 -4.48
C PRO A 346 -1.77 -1.58 -4.48
N VAL A 347 -0.92 -0.56 -4.37
CA VAL A 347 -1.27 0.79 -4.77
C VAL A 347 -1.13 0.85 -6.29
N ILE A 348 -2.26 0.83 -6.98
CA ILE A 348 -2.34 1.04 -8.42
C ILE A 348 -1.75 2.44 -8.72
N PRO A 349 -0.72 2.59 -9.57
CA PRO A 349 -0.19 3.90 -9.91
C PRO A 349 -1.21 4.73 -10.72
N ASP A 350 -1.18 6.06 -10.57
CA ASP A 350 -2.06 6.96 -11.32
C ASP A 350 -1.88 6.76 -12.84
N GLY A 351 -2.99 6.47 -13.53
CA GLY A 351 -3.04 6.18 -14.97
C GLY A 351 -3.09 4.69 -15.35
N TYR A 352 -3.10 3.76 -14.40
CA TYR A 352 -3.23 2.33 -14.65
C TYR A 352 -4.70 1.89 -14.53
N ALA A 353 -5.22 1.18 -15.53
CA ALA A 353 -6.52 0.49 -15.46
C ALA A 353 -6.30 -1.01 -15.25
N LEU A 354 -7.02 -1.61 -14.30
CA LEU A 354 -7.06 -3.08 -14.15
C LEU A 354 -7.78 -3.68 -15.35
N VAL A 355 -7.14 -4.61 -16.06
CA VAL A 355 -7.85 -5.50 -16.97
C VAL A 355 -8.40 -6.66 -16.13
N PRO A 356 -9.72 -6.95 -16.18
CA PRO A 356 -10.32 -8.05 -15.45
C PRO A 356 -9.67 -9.40 -15.77
N ILE A 357 -9.44 -10.24 -14.75
CA ILE A 357 -8.98 -11.63 -14.93
C ILE A 357 -10.03 -12.46 -15.70
N VAL A 358 -11.30 -12.08 -15.58
CA VAL A 358 -12.44 -12.58 -16.36
C VAL A 358 -13.03 -11.39 -17.10
N PRO A 359 -13.12 -11.39 -18.44
CA PRO A 359 -13.73 -10.30 -19.19
C PRO A 359 -15.12 -9.98 -18.64
N THR A 360 -15.41 -8.70 -18.42
CA THR A 360 -16.78 -8.29 -18.07
C THR A 360 -17.69 -8.51 -19.26
N GLU A 361 -18.98 -8.68 -19.00
CA GLU A 361 -20.01 -8.82 -20.04
C GLU A 361 -19.92 -7.66 -21.07
N ASP A 362 -19.75 -6.42 -20.61
CA ASP A 362 -19.51 -5.25 -21.47
C ASP A 362 -18.28 -5.41 -22.39
N MET A 363 -17.17 -5.95 -21.88
CA MET A 363 -15.97 -6.15 -22.71
C MET A 363 -16.21 -7.21 -23.78
N VAL A 364 -16.99 -8.23 -23.45
CA VAL A 364 -17.40 -9.27 -24.41
C VAL A 364 -18.33 -8.65 -25.46
N ILE A 365 -19.37 -7.95 -25.05
CA ILE A 365 -20.36 -7.29 -25.93
C ILE A 365 -19.68 -6.27 -26.87
N ASN A 366 -18.85 -5.36 -26.33
CA ASN A 366 -18.13 -4.38 -27.14
C ASN A 366 -17.13 -5.05 -28.12
N GLY A 367 -16.55 -6.19 -27.73
CA GLY A 367 -15.73 -7.01 -28.62
C GLY A 367 -16.56 -7.63 -29.77
N PHE A 368 -17.76 -8.12 -29.48
CA PHE A 368 -18.71 -8.65 -30.48
C PHE A 368 -19.12 -7.59 -31.52
N GLU A 369 -19.32 -6.35 -31.07
CA GLU A 369 -19.78 -5.22 -31.91
C GLU A 369 -18.64 -4.49 -32.65
N SER A 370 -17.38 -4.73 -32.27
CA SER A 370 -16.22 -4.11 -32.92
C SER A 370 -15.95 -4.65 -34.33
N GLU A 371 -15.51 -3.78 -35.25
CA GLU A 371 -15.03 -4.17 -36.59
C GLU A 371 -13.59 -3.70 -36.81
N PRO A 372 -12.74 -4.47 -37.53
CA PRO A 372 -11.41 -4.01 -37.90
C PRO A 372 -11.51 -2.76 -38.78
N ASP A 373 -10.84 -1.69 -38.36
CA ASP A 373 -10.75 -0.47 -39.16
C ASP A 373 -9.73 -0.66 -40.30
N PRO A 374 -10.12 -0.45 -41.58
CA PRO A 374 -9.25 -0.60 -42.74
C PRO A 374 -8.00 0.30 -42.73
N HIS A 375 -8.01 1.37 -41.93
CA HIS A 375 -6.93 2.34 -41.82
C HIS A 375 -5.85 1.92 -40.80
N PHE A 376 -6.18 1.01 -39.88
CA PHE A 376 -5.31 0.64 -38.76
C PHE A 376 -4.93 -0.85 -38.70
N SER A 377 -5.46 -1.68 -39.60
CA SER A 377 -5.22 -3.13 -39.64
C SER A 377 -4.49 -3.56 -40.92
N ASP A 378 -3.60 -4.55 -40.83
CA ASP A 378 -2.89 -5.08 -42.00
C ASP A 378 -3.84 -5.78 -42.99
N GLU A 379 -3.56 -5.67 -44.30
CA GLU A 379 -4.39 -6.19 -45.39
C GLU A 379 -4.63 -7.72 -45.29
N LYS A 380 -3.66 -8.45 -44.71
CA LYS A 380 -3.79 -9.88 -44.43
C LYS A 380 -4.80 -10.19 -43.32
N VAL A 381 -4.89 -9.34 -42.29
CA VAL A 381 -5.87 -9.47 -41.20
C VAL A 381 -7.28 -9.29 -41.75
N TRP A 382 -7.44 -8.39 -42.72
CA TRP A 382 -8.71 -8.15 -43.39
C TRP A 382 -9.14 -9.32 -44.28
N ALA A 383 -8.23 -9.86 -45.09
CA ALA A 383 -8.51 -11.04 -45.93
C ALA A 383 -8.86 -12.29 -45.11
N GLU A 384 -8.19 -12.50 -43.97
CA GLU A 384 -8.52 -13.57 -43.03
C GLU A 384 -9.88 -13.34 -42.37
N TYR A 385 -10.20 -12.10 -42.01
CA TYR A 385 -11.48 -11.74 -41.38
C TYR A 385 -12.69 -11.86 -42.32
N GLU A 386 -12.56 -11.43 -43.58
CA GLU A 386 -13.61 -11.55 -44.59
C GLU A 386 -13.93 -13.01 -44.93
N ALA A 387 -12.92 -13.88 -44.92
CA ALA A 387 -13.08 -15.31 -45.17
C ALA A 387 -13.80 -16.06 -44.03
N LEU A 388 -13.93 -15.45 -42.84
CA LEU A 388 -14.65 -16.01 -41.70
C LEU A 388 -16.12 -15.59 -41.75
N SER A 389 -17.03 -16.49 -41.37
CA SER A 389 -18.47 -16.21 -41.27
C SER A 389 -19.03 -16.66 -39.91
N GLY A 390 -20.09 -15.99 -39.44
CA GLY A 390 -20.79 -16.36 -38.22
C GLY A 390 -19.88 -16.31 -36.97
N CYS A 391 -19.99 -17.32 -36.09
CA CYS A 391 -19.32 -17.34 -34.79
C CYS A 391 -17.79 -17.30 -34.85
N ARG A 392 -17.18 -17.76 -35.95
CA ARG A 392 -15.73 -17.66 -36.14
C ARG A 392 -15.27 -16.23 -36.39
N ARG A 393 -16.13 -15.41 -37.01
CA ARG A 393 -15.85 -13.98 -37.21
C ARG A 393 -15.97 -13.22 -35.88
N ALA A 394 -16.95 -13.55 -35.05
CA ALA A 394 -17.14 -12.95 -33.74
C ALA A 394 -16.00 -13.30 -32.74
N ALA A 395 -15.61 -14.57 -32.65
CA ALA A 395 -14.47 -15.00 -31.83
C ALA A 395 -13.17 -14.29 -32.25
N ARG A 396 -12.95 -14.14 -33.57
CA ARG A 396 -11.78 -13.43 -34.10
C ARG A 396 -11.79 -11.93 -33.74
N ARG A 397 -12.95 -11.27 -33.64
CA ARG A 397 -13.06 -9.87 -33.19
C ARG A 397 -12.62 -9.72 -31.72
N ALA A 398 -13.10 -10.61 -30.85
CA ALA A 398 -12.72 -10.61 -29.44
C ALA A 398 -11.21 -10.88 -29.24
N GLU A 399 -10.64 -11.84 -29.98
CA GLU A 399 -9.19 -12.10 -29.98
C GLU A 399 -8.37 -10.88 -30.39
N LEU A 400 -8.78 -10.19 -31.47
CA LEU A 400 -8.08 -9.01 -31.98
C LEU A 400 -8.19 -7.82 -31.02
N CYS A 401 -9.36 -7.63 -30.40
CA CYS A 401 -9.57 -6.59 -29.39
C CYS A 401 -8.70 -6.85 -28.16
N TRP A 402 -8.66 -8.09 -27.66
CA TRP A 402 -7.80 -8.49 -26.54
C TRP A 402 -6.31 -8.35 -26.87
N ALA A 403 -5.87 -8.81 -28.04
CA ALA A 403 -4.49 -8.65 -28.50
C ALA A 403 -4.10 -7.16 -28.63
N ALA A 404 -5.01 -6.30 -29.09
CA ALA A 404 -4.80 -4.86 -29.15
C ALA A 404 -4.69 -4.23 -27.75
N MET A 405 -5.52 -4.66 -26.79
CA MET A 405 -5.43 -4.21 -25.39
C MET A 405 -4.10 -4.62 -24.75
N ILE A 406 -3.63 -5.86 -24.95
CA ILE A 406 -2.32 -6.32 -24.47
C ILE A 406 -1.17 -5.56 -25.15
N LYS A 407 -1.32 -5.20 -26.43
CA LYS A 407 -0.33 -4.42 -27.17
C LYS A 407 -0.29 -2.94 -26.75
N ALA A 408 -1.44 -2.37 -26.40
CA ALA A 408 -1.62 -0.99 -25.94
C ALA A 408 -1.34 -0.83 -24.44
N ALA A 409 -1.28 -1.92 -23.68
CA ALA A 409 -0.86 -1.90 -22.30
C ALA A 409 0.56 -1.29 -22.19
N PRO A 410 0.78 -0.32 -21.28
CA PRO A 410 2.09 0.33 -21.14
C PRO A 410 3.17 -0.72 -20.85
N LYS A 411 4.13 -0.89 -21.76
CA LYS A 411 5.34 -1.64 -21.47
C LYS A 411 6.22 -0.74 -20.61
N GLN A 412 6.87 -1.31 -19.58
CA GLN A 412 7.87 -0.56 -18.84
C GLN A 412 8.91 -0.03 -19.82
N GLU A 413 9.06 1.29 -19.89
CA GLU A 413 10.23 1.90 -20.50
C GLU A 413 11.44 1.36 -19.73
N GLY A 414 12.26 0.56 -20.42
CA GLY A 414 13.58 0.23 -19.93
C GLY A 414 14.29 1.54 -19.66
N ASN A 415 14.66 1.75 -18.40
CA ASN A 415 15.34 2.94 -17.92
C ASN A 415 16.74 2.98 -18.58
N ASN A 416 16.82 3.53 -19.79
CA ASN A 416 18.05 4.04 -20.38
C ASN A 416 18.09 5.53 -20.03
N GLY A 417 18.76 5.85 -18.92
CA GLY A 417 18.95 7.21 -18.43
C GLY A 417 19.58 7.21 -17.06
#